data_AF-A0A965M674-F1
#
_entry.id   AF-A0A965M674-F1
#
_cell.length_a   1.000
_cell.length_b   1.000
_cell.length_c   1.000
_cell.angle_alpha   90.00
_cell.angle_beta   90.00
_cell.angle_gamma   90.00
#
_symmetry.space_group_name_H-M   'P 1'
#
loop_
_entity.id
_entity.type
_entity.pdbx_description
1 polymer ?
#
loop_
_entity_poly.entity_id
_entity_poly.type
_entity_poly.pdbx_seq_one_letter_code
_entity_poly.pdbx_strand_id
1 'polypeptide(L)'
;CARKAGAIHPSGFLAEEVLLQDFPQAPKTKFQCSECGYPLDSLQKTGRLGCATCYEHFSESLAEALVETQKGLVHRGKRPVRRLADPQLLDADMKQLIAIEDFEGAACLRDQIAAKKVSTSRRTKNS
;
A
#
# COMPACT_ATOMS: atom_id res chain seq x y z
N CYS A 1 -38.54 36.46 5.24
CA CYS A 1 -37.36 37.07 5.88
C CYS A 1 -36.02 36.40 5.51
N ALA A 2 -35.72 36.16 4.22
CA ALA A 2 -34.42 35.64 3.76
C ALA A 2 -33.68 36.58 2.77
N ARG A 3 -34.13 37.83 2.68
CA ARG A 3 -33.56 38.87 1.80
C ARG A 3 -32.68 39.89 2.53
N LYS A 4 -32.52 39.75 3.85
CA LYS A 4 -31.88 40.74 4.73
C LYS A 4 -30.48 40.35 5.24
N ALA A 5 -29.87 39.31 4.69
CA ALA A 5 -28.43 39.07 4.84
C ALA A 5 -27.81 39.18 3.44
N GLY A 6 -27.19 40.31 3.15
CA GLY A 6 -26.55 40.59 1.86
C GLY A 6 -25.30 39.75 1.67
N ALA A 7 -25.47 38.47 1.32
CA ALA A 7 -24.37 37.53 1.15
C ALA A 7 -24.33 36.89 -0.25
N ILE A 8 -25.02 37.47 -1.23
CA ILE A 8 -24.97 37.02 -2.62
C ILE A 8 -25.03 38.25 -3.52
N HIS A 9 -23.92 38.55 -4.21
CA HIS A 9 -23.90 39.54 -5.29
C HIS A 9 -24.88 39.09 -6.39
N PRO A 10 -25.60 39.98 -7.10
CA PRO A 10 -26.63 39.61 -8.08
C PRO A 10 -26.18 38.65 -9.20
N SER A 11 -24.87 38.43 -9.37
CA SER A 11 -24.29 37.45 -10.30
C SER A 11 -24.02 36.06 -9.69
N GLY A 12 -24.40 35.79 -8.44
CA GLY A 12 -24.30 34.46 -7.82
C GLY A 12 -22.89 34.03 -7.43
N PHE A 13 -21.90 34.92 -7.49
CA PHE A 13 -20.54 34.64 -7.03
C PHE A 13 -20.39 35.04 -5.56
N LEU A 14 -19.81 34.15 -4.74
CA LEU A 14 -19.43 34.45 -3.36
C LEU A 14 -18.37 35.55 -3.38
N ALA A 15 -18.57 36.61 -2.59
CA ALA A 15 -17.60 37.69 -2.51
C ALA A 15 -16.25 37.15 -2.03
N GLU A 16 -15.17 37.53 -2.73
CA GLU A 16 -13.77 37.23 -2.45
C GLU A 16 -13.41 37.41 -0.95
N GLU A 17 -14.07 38.34 -0.29
CA GLU A 17 -13.91 38.72 1.11
C GLU A 17 -14.26 37.60 2.12
N VAL A 18 -15.10 36.63 1.74
CA VAL A 18 -15.45 35.50 2.62
C VAL A 18 -14.38 34.40 2.57
N LEU A 19 -13.64 34.28 1.47
CA LEU A 19 -12.59 33.28 1.32
C LEU A 19 -11.33 33.61 2.15
N LEU A 20 -11.15 34.89 2.51
CA LEU A 20 -10.00 35.42 3.24
C LEU A 20 -10.19 35.44 4.76
N GLN A 21 -11.30 34.88 5.28
CA GLN A 21 -11.50 34.77 6.73
C GLN A 21 -10.62 33.63 7.30
N ASP A 22 -9.51 34.01 7.92
CA ASP A 22 -8.64 33.08 8.66
C ASP A 22 -9.38 32.50 9.86
N PHE A 23 -9.70 31.21 9.80
CA PHE A 23 -10.24 30.47 10.94
C PHE A 23 -9.10 30.12 11.92
N PRO A 24 -9.22 30.48 13.22
CA PRO A 24 -8.20 30.13 14.20
C PRO A 24 -8.14 28.61 14.37
N GLN A 25 -7.06 28.00 13.89
CA GLN A 25 -6.79 26.59 14.10
C GLN A 25 -6.27 26.37 15.52
N ALA A 26 -6.94 25.50 16.28
CA ALA A 26 -6.54 25.14 17.64
C ALA A 26 -5.08 24.63 17.69
N PRO A 27 -4.34 24.89 18.78
CA PRO A 27 -2.94 24.47 18.91
C PRO A 27 -2.89 22.95 19.08
N LYS A 28 -2.71 22.25 17.96
CA LYS A 28 -2.37 20.83 17.98
C LYS A 28 -1.01 20.68 18.63
N THR A 29 -0.91 19.78 19.61
CA THR A 29 0.35 19.40 20.26
C THR A 29 1.35 19.00 19.18
N LYS A 30 2.32 19.88 18.93
CA LYS A 30 3.17 19.85 17.74
C LYS A 30 4.24 18.76 17.90
N PHE A 31 3.87 17.49 17.64
CA PHE A 31 4.87 16.48 17.31
C PHE A 31 5.55 16.93 16.01
N GLN A 32 6.78 17.43 16.13
CA GLN A 32 7.57 17.98 15.04
C GLN A 32 8.88 17.22 14.95
N CYS A 33 9.41 17.11 13.73
CA CYS A 33 10.74 16.57 13.50
C CYS A 33 11.78 17.48 14.18
N SER A 34 12.71 16.89 14.92
CA SER A 34 13.76 17.63 15.63
C SER A 34 14.74 18.36 14.69
N GLU A 35 14.96 17.85 13.47
CA GLU A 35 15.89 18.47 12.52
C GLU A 35 15.25 19.56 11.67
N CYS A 36 14.09 19.30 11.06
CA CYS A 36 13.49 20.22 10.09
C CYS A 36 12.20 20.90 10.58
N GLY A 37 11.72 20.56 11.79
CA GLY A 37 10.49 21.11 12.36
C GLY A 37 9.21 20.64 11.67
N TYR A 38 9.28 19.68 10.74
CA TYR A 38 8.12 19.21 9.98
C TYR A 38 7.08 18.57 10.91
N PRO A 39 5.81 19.01 10.91
CA PRO A 39 4.80 18.52 11.83
C PRO A 39 4.20 17.18 11.39
N LEU A 40 3.95 16.29 12.36
CA LEU A 40 3.33 14.98 12.15
C LEU A 40 1.95 15.08 11.49
N ASP A 41 1.16 16.11 11.82
CA ASP A 41 -0.15 16.38 11.19
C ASP A 41 -0.04 16.53 9.66
N SER A 42 1.03 17.16 9.18
CA SER A 42 1.25 17.34 7.74
C SER A 42 1.63 16.03 7.07
N LEU A 43 2.38 15.16 7.76
CA LEU A 43 2.68 13.81 7.28
C LEU A 43 1.40 12.99 7.14
N GLN A 44 0.51 13.02 8.13
CA GLN A 44 -0.77 12.29 8.08
C GLN A 44 -1.70 12.79 6.97
N LYS A 45 -1.75 14.11 6.74
CA LYS A 45 -2.59 14.71 5.69
C LYS A 45 -2.06 14.48 4.27
N THR A 46 -0.74 14.56 4.09
CA THR A 46 -0.11 14.59 2.75
C THR A 46 0.62 13.30 2.39
N GLY A 47 0.96 12.47 3.37
CA GLY A 47 1.82 11.30 3.20
C GLY A 47 3.27 11.63 2.87
N ARG A 48 3.70 12.90 3.00
CA ARG A 48 5.05 13.36 2.60
C ARG A 48 5.93 13.63 3.81
N LEU A 49 7.21 13.30 3.67
CA LEU A 49 8.25 13.57 4.66
C LEU A 49 9.04 14.82 4.27
N GLY A 50 9.45 15.60 5.27
CA GLY A 50 10.18 16.85 5.07
C GLY A 50 11.68 16.69 4.88
N CYS A 51 12.30 15.70 5.52
CA CYS A 51 13.73 15.39 5.40
C CYS A 51 13.99 13.89 5.66
N ALA A 52 15.26 13.45 5.59
CA ALA A 52 15.63 12.04 5.77
C ALA A 52 15.32 11.53 7.20
N THR A 53 15.61 12.32 8.23
CA THR A 53 15.39 11.94 9.63
C THR A 53 13.91 11.91 10.02
N CYS A 54 13.02 12.52 9.24
CA CYS A 54 11.57 12.37 9.43
C CYS A 54 11.12 10.91 9.34
N TYR A 55 11.80 10.05 8.56
CA TYR A 55 11.43 8.64 8.45
C TYR A 55 11.63 7.90 9.78
N GLU A 56 12.74 8.18 10.47
CA GLU A 56 13.06 7.57 11.76
C GLU A 56 12.19 8.16 12.87
N HIS A 57 12.04 9.50 12.88
CA HIS A 57 11.28 10.23 13.89
C HIS A 57 9.80 9.87 13.95
N PHE A 58 9.22 9.50 12.81
CA PHE A 58 7.81 9.14 12.68
C PHE A 58 7.63 7.67 12.32
N SER A 59 8.64 6.83 12.54
CA SER A 59 8.67 5.42 12.14
C SER A 59 7.48 4.61 12.68
N GLU A 60 7.08 4.85 13.93
CA GLU A 60 5.95 4.17 14.56
C GLU A 60 4.62 4.51 13.88
N SER A 61 4.32 5.79 13.67
CA SER A 61 3.12 6.23 12.96
C SER A 61 3.14 5.85 11.47
N LEU A 62 4.32 5.83 10.85
CA LEU A 62 4.48 5.39 9.46
C LEU A 62 4.23 3.89 9.33
N ALA A 63 4.70 3.07 10.28
CA ALA A 63 4.53 1.63 10.24
C ALA A 63 3.05 1.22 10.22
N GLU A 64 2.21 1.84 11.04
CA GLU A 64 0.76 1.59 11.07
C GLU A 64 0.09 1.95 9.74
N ALA A 65 0.32 3.19 9.25
CA ALA A 65 -0.26 3.66 8.00
C ALA A 65 0.20 2.85 6.78
N LEU A 66 1.45 2.41 6.83
CA LEU A 66 2.04 1.53 5.83
C LEU A 66 1.36 0.16 5.87
N VAL A 67 1.22 -0.48 7.02
CA VAL A 67 0.55 -1.80 7.10
C VAL A 67 -0.87 -1.79 6.53
N GLU A 68 -1.61 -0.69 6.71
CA GLU A 68 -2.95 -0.55 6.11
C GLU A 68 -2.94 -0.40 4.58
N THR A 69 -1.93 0.28 4.04
CA THR A 69 -1.87 0.62 2.60
C THR A 69 -1.13 -0.41 1.76
N GLN A 70 -0.09 -1.04 2.29
CA GLN A 70 0.67 -2.08 1.59
C GLN A 70 0.25 -3.49 2.04
N LYS A 71 0.02 -4.38 1.07
CA LYS A 71 -0.36 -5.81 1.27
C LYS A 71 0.72 -6.67 1.97
N GLY A 72 1.75 -6.05 2.53
CA GLY A 72 2.88 -6.67 3.20
C GLY A 72 4.08 -5.72 3.23
N LEU A 73 4.88 -5.82 4.29
CA LEU A 73 6.09 -4.99 4.50
C LEU A 73 7.26 -5.35 3.55
N VAL A 74 7.13 -6.47 2.82
CA VAL A 74 8.18 -6.99 1.93
C VAL A 74 7.62 -7.16 0.53
N HIS A 75 8.18 -6.42 -0.43
CA HIS A 75 7.84 -6.56 -1.84
C HIS A 75 8.43 -7.86 -2.40
N ARG A 76 7.58 -8.88 -2.62
CA ARG A 76 7.98 -10.17 -3.23
C ARG A 76 8.04 -10.15 -4.76
N GLY A 77 8.09 -8.97 -5.38
CA GLY A 77 8.20 -8.80 -6.83
C GLY A 77 6.85 -8.71 -7.55
N LYS A 78 6.90 -8.44 -8.86
CA LYS A 78 5.76 -8.32 -9.78
C LYS A 78 5.20 -9.70 -10.14
N ARG A 79 4.76 -10.45 -9.15
CA ARG A 79 4.07 -11.74 -9.37
C ARG A 79 2.56 -11.48 -9.37
N PRO A 80 1.85 -11.75 -10.48
CA PRO A 80 0.40 -11.74 -10.44
C PRO A 80 -0.03 -12.77 -9.41
N VAL A 81 -0.88 -12.37 -8.47
CA VAL A 81 -1.51 -13.26 -7.48
C VAL A 81 -2.49 -14.17 -8.21
N ARG A 82 -1.97 -15.06 -9.06
CA ARG A 82 -2.63 -16.33 -9.32
C ARG A 82 -2.34 -17.13 -8.07
N ARG A 83 -3.36 -17.70 -7.43
CA ARG A 83 -3.17 -18.74 -6.41
C ARG A 83 -2.40 -19.88 -7.09
N LEU A 84 -1.07 -19.76 -7.10
CA LEU A 84 -0.20 -20.88 -7.37
C LEU A 84 -0.48 -21.79 -6.18
N ALA A 85 -1.09 -22.95 -6.44
CA ALA A 85 -1.13 -24.02 -5.45
C ALA A 85 0.25 -24.06 -4.79
N ASP A 86 0.28 -23.99 -3.46
CA ASP A 86 1.52 -23.85 -2.72
C ASP A 86 2.48 -24.94 -3.22
N PRO A 87 3.68 -24.59 -3.71
CA PRO A 87 4.62 -25.59 -4.19
C PRO A 87 4.86 -26.70 -3.15
N GLN A 88 4.72 -26.39 -1.85
CA GLN A 88 4.80 -27.38 -0.79
C GLN A 88 3.65 -28.41 -0.81
N LEU A 89 2.45 -28.01 -1.19
CA LEU A 89 1.29 -28.92 -1.31
C LEU A 89 1.45 -29.86 -2.51
N LEU A 90 1.89 -29.33 -3.66
CA LEU A 90 2.13 -30.15 -4.85
C LEU A 90 3.26 -31.17 -4.64
N ASP A 91 4.30 -30.80 -3.90
CA ASP A 91 5.38 -31.73 -3.54
C ASP A 91 4.91 -32.79 -2.53
N ALA A 92 3.96 -32.46 -1.65
CA ALA A 92 3.34 -33.42 -0.73
C ALA A 92 2.43 -34.41 -1.47
N ASP A 93 1.59 -33.94 -2.39
CA ASP A 93 0.71 -34.77 -3.22
C ASP A 93 1.53 -35.76 -4.06
N MET A 94 2.64 -35.31 -4.65
CA MET A 94 3.54 -36.19 -5.39
C MET A 94 4.12 -37.31 -4.51
N LYS A 95 4.55 -37.00 -3.28
CA LYS A 95 5.05 -38.00 -2.32
C LYS A 95 3.97 -39.00 -1.91
N GLN A 96 2.73 -38.54 -1.79
CA GLN A 96 1.60 -39.41 -1.49
C GLN A 96 1.32 -40.39 -2.64
N LEU A 97 1.36 -39.92 -3.90
CA LEU A 97 1.21 -40.79 -5.08
C LEU A 97 2.32 -41.85 -5.17
N ILE A 98 3.56 -41.48 -4.83
CA ILE A 98 4.67 -42.44 -4.72
C ILE A 98 4.41 -43.47 -3.61
N ALA A 99 3.86 -43.04 -2.47
CA ALA A 99 3.59 -43.93 -1.33
C ALA A 99 2.48 -44.95 -1.61
N ILE A 100 1.55 -44.65 -2.51
CA ILE A 100 0.50 -45.58 -2.97
C ILE A 100 0.87 -46.34 -4.25
N GLU A 101 2.14 -46.27 -4.66
CA GLU A 101 2.67 -46.91 -5.88
C GLU A 101 2.04 -46.42 -7.20
N ASP A 102 1.38 -45.25 -7.19
CA ASP A 102 0.88 -44.59 -8.40
C ASP A 102 2.00 -43.77 -9.05
N PHE A 103 2.91 -44.47 -9.72
CA PHE A 103 4.07 -43.87 -10.38
C PHE A 103 3.69 -43.04 -11.61
N GLU A 104 2.59 -43.38 -12.30
CA GLU A 104 2.10 -42.62 -13.46
C GLU A 104 1.52 -41.27 -13.03
N GLY A 105 0.71 -41.26 -11.97
CA GLY A 105 0.20 -40.04 -11.35
C GLY A 105 1.34 -39.15 -10.85
N ALA A 106 2.32 -39.73 -10.16
CA ALA A 106 3.49 -39.00 -9.66
C ALA A 106 4.31 -38.39 -10.80
N ALA A 107 4.51 -39.11 -11.90
CA ALA A 107 5.22 -38.60 -13.09
C ALA A 107 4.48 -37.43 -13.75
N CYS A 108 3.16 -37.54 -13.91
CA CYS A 108 2.32 -36.46 -14.42
C CYS A 108 2.42 -35.19 -13.56
N LEU A 109 2.36 -35.35 -12.24
CA LEU A 109 2.40 -34.23 -11.29
C LEU A 109 3.78 -33.55 -11.28
N ARG A 110 4.86 -34.33 -11.35
CA ARG A 110 6.24 -33.84 -11.51
C ARG A 110 6.40 -32.98 -12.77
N ASP A 111 5.87 -33.44 -13.90
CA ASP A 111 6.01 -32.73 -15.18
C ASP A 111 5.18 -31.43 -15.17
N GLN A 112 4.02 -31.42 -14.51
CA GLN A 112 3.23 -30.20 -14.28
C GLN A 112 3.97 -29.18 -13.41
N ILE A 113 4.66 -29.63 -12.36
CA ILE A 113 5.50 -28.77 -11.50
C ILE A 113 6.64 -28.17 -12.33
N ALA A 114 7.33 -28.99 -13.14
CA ALA A 114 8.42 -28.55 -14.00
C ALA A 114 7.95 -27.50 -15.03
N ALA A 115 6.82 -27.73 -15.71
CA ALA A 115 6.26 -26.80 -16.68
C ALA A 115 5.89 -25.44 -16.04
N LYS A 116 5.26 -25.46 -14.86
CA LYS A 116 4.93 -24.25 -14.10
C LYS A 116 6.19 -23.50 -13.65
N LYS A 117 7.26 -24.19 -13.24
CA LYS A 117 8.56 -23.56 -12.89
C LYS A 117 9.25 -22.95 -14.11
N VAL A 118 9.33 -23.64 -15.24
CA VAL A 118 10.03 -23.17 -16.46
C VAL A 118 9.37 -21.92 -17.06
N SER A 119 8.03 -21.85 -17.09
CA SER A 119 7.32 -20.66 -17.60
C SER A 119 7.60 -19.40 -16.78
N THR A 120 7.92 -19.54 -15.48
CA THR A 120 8.29 -18.41 -14.63
C THR A 120 9.72 -17.92 -14.87
N SER A 121 10.65 -18.80 -15.27
CA SER A 121 12.06 -18.44 -15.53
C SER A 121 12.27 -17.75 -16.88
N ARG A 122 11.47 -18.04 -17.92
CA ARG A 122 11.64 -17.38 -19.24
C ARG A 122 11.25 -15.90 -19.23
N ARG A 123 10.42 -15.47 -18.28
CA ARG A 123 9.89 -14.10 -18.24
C ARG A 123 10.86 -13.08 -17.64
N THR A 124 11.87 -13.53 -16.88
CA THR A 124 12.85 -12.65 -16.22
C THR A 124 14.10 -12.38 -17.06
N LYS A 125 14.30 -13.07 -18.19
CA LYS A 125 15.45 -12.89 -19.10
C LYS A 125 15.18 -11.94 -20.27
N ASN A 126 13.95 -11.43 -20.42
CA ASN A 126 13.52 -10.58 -21.53
C ASN A 126 13.12 -9.15 -21.08
N SER A 127 13.69 -8.65 -19.99
CA SER A 127 13.46 -7.29 -19.46
C SER A 127 14.75 -6.70 -18.94
#